data_AF-A0A951AJB0-F1
#
_entry.id   AF-A0A951AJB0-F1
#
_cell.length_a   1.000
_cell.length_b   1.000
_cell.length_c   1.000
_cell.angle_alpha   90.00
_cell.angle_beta   90.00
_cell.angle_gamma   90.00
#
_symmetry.space_group_name_H-M   'P 1'
#
loop_
_entity.id
_entity.type
_entity.pdbx_description
1 polymer ?
#
loop_
_entity_poly.entity_id
_entity_poly.type
_entity_poly.pdbx_seq_one_letter_code
_entity_poly.pdbx_strand_id
1 'polypeptide(L)'
;MAVTCLAVEPSWNPADAVKDAEKDIAAKHVQFYWSGSIAVFPVGVPFEFVKQYPKADAGVRCVTNDISLREKQEKYARAYNEKMYDFVSKNPELGKLKLKS
;
A
#
# COMPACT_ATOMS: atom_id res chain seq x y z
N MET A 1 15.40 15.37 17.88
CA MET A 1 16.22 14.84 16.77
C MET A 1 15.25 14.39 15.68
N ALA A 2 15.16 15.16 14.59
CA ALA A 2 14.42 14.74 13.41
C ALA A 2 15.24 13.63 12.75
N VAL A 3 14.70 12.41 12.72
CA VAL A 3 15.27 11.34 11.90
C VAL A 3 14.95 11.73 10.46
N THR A 4 15.87 12.44 9.81
CA THR A 4 15.91 12.54 8.36
C THR A 4 16.12 11.14 7.84
N CYS A 5 15.02 10.43 7.60
CA CYS A 5 15.05 9.17 6.91
C CYS A 5 15.63 9.49 5.52
N LEU A 6 16.82 9.00 5.22
CA LEU A 6 17.30 8.96 3.84
C LEU A 6 16.26 8.10 3.12
N ALA A 7 15.35 8.74 2.39
CA ALA A 7 14.35 8.04 1.62
C ALA A 7 15.11 7.13 0.64
N VAL A 8 15.23 5.85 0.98
CA VAL A 8 15.67 4.85 0.03
C VAL A 8 14.73 4.99 -1.16
N GLU A 9 15.30 5.11 -2.37
CA GLU A 9 14.46 5.17 -3.56
C GLU A 9 13.54 3.95 -3.52
N PRO A 10 12.21 4.15 -3.57
CA PRO A 10 11.30 3.04 -3.49
C PRO A 10 11.58 2.09 -4.65
N SER A 11 11.59 0.79 -4.37
CA SER A 11 11.73 -0.25 -5.42
C SER A 11 10.51 -0.33 -6.34
N TRP A 12 9.51 0.50 -6.09
CA TRP A 12 8.23 0.56 -6.78
C TRP A 12 8.07 1.92 -7.48
N ASN A 13 7.34 1.92 -8.59
CA ASN A 13 7.11 3.10 -9.42
C ASN A 13 5.60 3.33 -9.57
N PRO A 14 5.08 4.56 -9.35
CA PRO A 14 3.64 4.84 -9.50
C PRO A 14 3.03 4.41 -10.84
N ALA A 15 3.82 4.37 -11.92
CA ALA A 15 3.35 3.90 -13.23
C ALA A 15 3.09 2.39 -13.28
N ASP A 16 3.78 1.61 -12.44
CA ASP A 16 3.73 0.15 -12.41
C ASP A 16 2.73 -0.39 -11.37
N ALA A 17 2.14 0.48 -10.53
CA ALA A 17 1.26 0.10 -9.42
C ALA A 17 0.14 -0.90 -9.78
N VAL A 18 -0.50 -0.70 -10.93
CA VAL A 18 -1.58 -1.59 -11.40
C VAL A 18 -1.01 -2.96 -11.80
N LYS A 19 0.13 -2.96 -12.50
CA LYS A 19 0.80 -4.20 -12.94
C LYS A 19 1.32 -4.99 -11.74
N ASP A 20 1.85 -4.30 -10.74
CA ASP A 20 2.31 -4.91 -9.49
C ASP A 20 1.13 -5.52 -8.72
N ALA A 21 -0.02 -4.83 -8.65
CA ALA A 21 -1.24 -5.38 -8.08
C ALA A 21 -1.72 -6.62 -8.84
N GLU A 22 -1.72 -6.60 -10.18
CA GLU A 22 -2.10 -7.75 -11.01
C GLU A 22 -1.18 -8.94 -10.80
N LYS A 23 0.14 -8.71 -10.68
CA LYS A 23 1.12 -9.75 -10.38
C LYS A 23 0.86 -10.39 -9.01
N ASP A 24 0.63 -9.57 -7.99
CA ASP A 24 0.33 -10.03 -6.63
C ASP A 24 -1.02 -10.76 -6.57
N ILE A 25 -2.03 -10.28 -7.28
CA ILE A 25 -3.33 -10.96 -7.46
C ILE A 25 -3.13 -12.35 -8.09
N ALA A 26 -2.34 -12.45 -9.18
CA ALA A 26 -2.06 -13.72 -9.84
C ALA A 26 -1.32 -14.71 -8.91
N ALA A 27 -0.44 -14.19 -8.05
CA ALA A 27 0.24 -14.95 -7.02
C ALA A 27 -0.63 -15.23 -5.77
N LYS A 28 -1.86 -14.72 -5.72
CA LYS A 28 -2.74 -14.70 -4.52
C LYS A 28 -2.08 -14.08 -3.29
N HIS A 29 -1.16 -13.15 -3.51
CA HIS A 29 -0.50 -12.37 -2.49
C HIS A 29 -1.31 -11.11 -2.18
N VAL A 30 -2.15 -11.18 -1.15
CA VAL A 30 -3.01 -10.06 -0.78
C VAL A 30 -2.33 -9.18 0.26
N GLN A 31 -2.19 -7.90 -0.04
CA GLN A 31 -1.66 -6.88 0.84
C GLN A 31 -2.21 -5.50 0.46
N PHE A 32 -2.14 -4.53 1.38
CA PHE A 32 -2.52 -3.14 1.09
C PHE A 32 -1.39 -2.20 1.48
N TYR A 33 -1.13 -1.21 0.63
CA TYR A 33 -0.12 -0.19 0.88
C TYR A 33 -0.66 0.93 1.75
N TRP A 34 0.12 1.31 2.75
CA TRP A 34 -0.17 2.40 3.66
C TRP A 34 0.82 3.52 3.39
N SER A 35 0.33 4.77 3.46
CA SER A 35 1.15 5.96 3.27
C SER A 35 0.85 6.97 4.38
N GLY A 36 1.83 7.82 4.67
CA GLY A 36 1.71 8.90 5.65
C GLY A 36 2.88 8.98 6.62
N SER A 37 3.13 10.20 7.09
CA SER A 37 4.22 10.52 8.01
C SER A 37 3.75 10.63 9.46
N ILE A 38 2.72 11.45 9.72
CA ILE A 38 2.12 11.67 11.05
C ILE A 38 0.91 10.76 11.27
N ALA A 39 0.02 10.70 10.29
CA ALA A 39 -1.11 9.77 10.27
C ALA A 39 -0.90 8.81 9.09
N VAL A 40 -0.81 7.51 9.39
CA VAL A 40 -0.57 6.47 8.41
C VAL A 40 -1.90 5.80 8.08
N PHE A 41 -2.29 5.83 6.81
CA PHE A 41 -3.57 5.29 6.38
C PHE A 41 -3.45 4.58 5.02
N PRO A 42 -4.34 3.62 4.75
CA PRO A 42 -4.46 2.96 3.46
C PRO A 42 -5.09 3.94 2.47
N VAL A 43 -4.35 4.27 1.41
CA VAL A 43 -4.80 5.28 0.46
C VAL A 43 -5.83 4.66 -0.50
N GLY A 44 -6.95 5.35 -0.70
CA GLY A 44 -7.95 5.01 -1.74
C GLY A 44 -8.97 3.93 -1.35
N VAL A 45 -8.91 3.36 -0.15
CA VAL A 45 -9.76 2.22 0.25
C VAL A 45 -10.25 2.33 1.71
N PRO A 46 -11.35 1.65 2.09
CA PRO A 46 -11.91 1.76 3.44
C PRO A 46 -10.96 1.20 4.52
N PHE A 47 -10.69 1.99 5.55
CA PHE A 47 -9.77 1.64 6.63
C PHE A 47 -10.15 0.35 7.37
N GLU A 48 -11.41 0.23 7.80
CA GLU A 48 -11.89 -0.95 8.52
C GLU A 48 -11.81 -2.23 7.67
N PHE A 49 -11.96 -2.10 6.36
CA PHE A 49 -11.86 -3.23 5.46
C PHE A 49 -10.43 -3.77 5.38
N VAL A 50 -9.44 -2.88 5.24
CA VAL A 50 -8.05 -3.32 5.00
C VAL A 50 -7.29 -3.74 6.26
N LYS A 51 -7.80 -3.40 7.44
CA LYS A 51 -7.18 -3.71 8.75
C LYS A 51 -6.92 -5.20 8.97
N GLN A 52 -7.70 -6.07 8.32
CA GLN A 52 -7.56 -7.53 8.42
C GLN A 52 -6.49 -8.13 7.50
N TYR A 53 -5.86 -7.32 6.64
CA TYR A 53 -4.89 -7.78 5.65
C TYR A 53 -3.46 -7.33 5.98
N PRO A 54 -2.43 -8.00 5.41
CA PRO A 54 -1.05 -7.54 5.50
C PRO A 54 -0.86 -6.11 5.01
N LYS A 55 0.01 -5.37 5.71
CA LYS A 55 0.33 -3.97 5.39
C LYS A 55 1.67 -3.92 4.66
N ALA A 56 1.67 -3.23 3.52
CA ALA A 56 2.87 -2.89 2.77
C ALA A 56 3.19 -1.40 2.93
N ASP A 57 4.47 -1.06 2.83
CA ASP A 57 4.96 0.28 3.07
C ASP A 57 5.09 1.06 1.76
N ALA A 58 4.32 2.16 1.63
CA ALA A 58 4.47 3.16 0.58
C ALA A 58 4.89 4.52 1.17
N GLY A 59 5.93 4.53 2.03
CA GLY A 59 6.48 5.75 2.63
C GLY A 59 6.08 6.00 4.08
N VAL A 60 5.75 4.96 4.83
CA VAL A 60 5.40 5.03 6.25
C VAL A 60 6.59 5.53 7.07
N ARG A 61 6.32 6.48 7.98
CA ARG A 61 7.29 7.05 8.96
C ARG A 61 8.43 7.91 8.39
N CYS A 62 8.44 8.21 7.09
CA CYS A 62 9.33 9.23 6.55
C CYS A 62 8.65 10.60 6.65
N VAL A 63 8.98 11.40 7.68
CA VAL A 63 8.62 12.83 7.69
C VAL A 63 9.47 13.51 6.63
N THR A 64 8.92 13.60 5.41
CA THR A 64 9.56 14.29 4.30
C THR A 64 8.81 15.59 4.00
N ASN A 65 9.56 16.67 3.78
CA ASN A 65 9.03 17.91 3.21
C ASN A 65 8.98 17.84 1.66
N ASP A 66 9.41 16.71 1.08
CA ASP A 66 9.34 16.45 -0.35
C ASP A 66 7.90 16.07 -0.74
N ILE A 67 7.16 17.08 -1.20
CA ILE A 67 5.78 16.96 -1.66
C ILE A 67 5.71 15.99 -2.87
N SER A 68 6.67 16.05 -3.78
CA SER A 68 6.68 15.20 -4.97
C SER A 68 6.88 13.72 -4.62
N LEU A 69 7.71 13.41 -3.63
CA LEU A 69 7.85 12.06 -3.10
C LEU A 69 6.54 11.57 -2.47
N ARG A 70 5.87 12.43 -1.68
CA ARG A 70 4.58 12.10 -1.06
C ARG A 70 3.49 11.84 -2.10
N GLU A 71 3.41 12.65 -3.16
CA GLU A 71 2.45 12.43 -4.25
C GLU A 71 2.71 11.11 -4.98
N LYS A 72 3.98 10.75 -5.22
CA LYS A 72 4.34 9.45 -5.81
C LYS A 72 3.89 8.30 -4.91
N GLN A 73 4.16 8.39 -3.61
CA GLN A 73 3.74 7.41 -2.59
C GLN A 73 2.22 7.23 -2.58
N GLU A 74 1.46 8.33 -2.49
CA GLU A 74 0.00 8.28 -2.46
C GLU A 74 -0.58 7.76 -3.78
N LYS A 75 -0.01 8.15 -4.94
CA LYS A 75 -0.46 7.69 -6.26
C LYS A 75 -0.24 6.19 -6.44
N TYR A 76 0.94 5.68 -6.08
CA TYR A 76 1.23 4.26 -6.13
C TYR A 76 0.28 3.48 -5.21
N ALA A 77 0.19 3.87 -3.93
CA ALA A 77 -0.64 3.20 -2.95
C ALA A 77 -2.12 3.17 -3.38
N ARG A 78 -2.65 4.28 -3.88
CA ARG A 78 -4.03 4.37 -4.37
C ARG A 78 -4.29 3.38 -5.50
N ALA A 79 -3.50 3.46 -6.58
CA ALA A 79 -3.74 2.65 -7.78
C ALA A 79 -3.59 1.15 -7.50
N TYR A 80 -2.61 0.77 -6.68
CA TYR A 80 -2.46 -0.61 -6.23
C TYR A 80 -3.65 -1.05 -5.38
N ASN A 81 -3.99 -0.26 -4.34
CA ASN A 81 -5.02 -0.63 -3.37
C ASN A 81 -6.40 -0.75 -4.01
N GLU A 82 -6.76 0.13 -4.94
CA GLU A 82 -8.04 0.08 -5.66
C GLU A 82 -8.19 -1.26 -6.41
N LYS A 83 -7.14 -1.70 -7.11
CA LYS A 83 -7.15 -3.00 -7.81
C LYS A 83 -7.24 -4.18 -6.88
N MET A 84 -6.45 -4.17 -5.80
CA MET A 84 -6.48 -5.24 -4.82
C MET A 84 -7.84 -5.30 -4.10
N TYR A 85 -8.40 -4.15 -3.73
CA TYR A 85 -9.71 -4.03 -3.10
C TYR A 85 -10.84 -4.60 -3.97
N ASP A 86 -10.86 -4.26 -5.25
CA ASP A 86 -11.82 -4.80 -6.21
C ASP A 86 -11.72 -6.32 -6.31
N PHE A 87 -10.50 -6.85 -6.31
CA PHE A 87 -10.25 -8.29 -6.37
C PHE A 87 -10.75 -8.99 -5.11
N VAL A 88 -10.34 -8.54 -3.92
CA VAL A 88 -10.71 -9.22 -2.66
C VAL A 88 -12.18 -9.04 -2.30
N SER A 89 -12.80 -7.92 -2.68
CA SER A 89 -14.24 -7.69 -2.49
C SER A 89 -15.10 -8.67 -3.30
N LYS A 90 -14.59 -9.10 -4.47
CA LYS A 90 -15.23 -10.13 -5.30
C LYS A 90 -14.85 -11.56 -4.89
N ASN A 91 -13.82 -11.71 -4.06
CA ASN A 91 -13.27 -13.00 -3.63
C ASN A 91 -13.08 -13.02 -2.09
N PRO A 92 -14.16 -12.94 -1.30
CA PRO A 92 -14.10 -12.77 0.15
C PRO A 92 -13.39 -13.93 0.88
N GLU A 93 -13.30 -15.10 0.24
CA GLU A 93 -12.59 -16.26 0.78
C GLU A 93 -11.07 -16.03 0.88
N LEU A 94 -10.49 -15.19 0.02
CA LEU A 94 -9.06 -14.87 0.03
C LEU A 94 -8.69 -13.91 1.18
N GLY A 95 -9.64 -13.11 1.66
CA GLY A 95 -9.45 -12.26 2.84
C GLY A 95 -9.49 -13.01 4.18
N LYS A 96 -9.85 -14.29 4.16
CA LYS A 96 -9.84 -15.17 5.33
C LYS A 96 -8.53 -15.95 5.48
N LEU A 97 -7.58 -15.79 4.56
CA LEU A 97 -6.23 -16.35 4.68
C LEU A 97 -5.50 -15.58 5.80
N LYS A 98 -5.84 -15.90 7.05
CA LYS A 98 -4.97 -15.64 8.19
C LYS A 98 -3.62 -16.26 7.84
N LEU A 99 -2.60 -15.43 7.66
CA LEU A 99 -1.22 -15.87 7.82
C LEU A 99 -1.18 -16.63 9.14
N LYS A 100 -0.93 -17.94 9.06
CA LYS A 100 -0.62 -18.73 10.26
C LYS A 100 0.58 -18.02 10.90
N SER A 101 0.32 -17.51 12.11
CA SER A 101 1.31 -16.97 13.04
C SER A 101 2.49 -17.91 13.21
#